data_AF-A0A1M6BUI8-F1
#
_entry.id   AF-A0A1M6BUI8-F1
#
_cell.length_a   1.000
_cell.length_b   1.000
_cell.length_c   1.000
_cell.angle_alpha   90.00
_cell.angle_beta   90.00
_cell.angle_gamma   90.00
#
_symmetry.space_group_name_H-M   'P 1'
#
loop_
_entity.id
_entity.type
_entity.pdbx_description
1 polymer ?
#
loop_
_entity_poly.entity_id
_entity_poly.type
_entity_poly.pdbx_seq_one_letter_code
_entity_poly.pdbx_strand_id
1 'polypeptide(L)'
;MEQHEIILVPKRNFDENTDCWQSYANSGEFDDFVQWWLKLPENETLWDVYMAFNETLDLLIDHYEDEEIPAEKVDAAINIADTFREKKTGELEKMAFDKLMQALTKAKELGQPVYFWF
;
A
#
# COMPACT_ATOMS: atom_id res chain seq x y z
N MET A 1 -21.14 -2.22 9.39
CA MET A 1 -20.04 -1.26 9.23
C MET A 1 -19.39 -1.60 7.90
N GLU A 2 -19.17 -0.63 7.01
CA GLU A 2 -18.38 -0.88 5.80
C GLU A 2 -16.94 -1.14 6.24
N GLN A 3 -16.41 -2.33 5.94
CA GLN A 3 -15.00 -2.65 6.15
C GLN A 3 -14.19 -1.86 5.13
N HIS A 4 -13.21 -1.13 5.62
CA HIS A 4 -12.29 -0.36 4.80
C HIS A 4 -10.88 -0.80 5.12
N GLU A 5 -10.09 -0.86 4.07
CA GLU A 5 -8.67 -1.16 4.12
C GLU A 5 -7.92 0.14 3.77
N ILE A 6 -6.64 0.24 4.14
CA ILE A 6 -5.92 1.50 4.05
C ILE A 6 -4.52 1.25 3.50
N ILE A 7 -4.09 2.09 2.55
CA ILE A 7 -2.68 2.24 2.21
C ILE A 7 -2.11 3.42 2.99
N LEU A 8 -1.00 3.20 3.68
CA LEU A 8 -0.37 4.15 4.58
C LEU A 8 1.05 4.44 4.11
N VAL A 9 1.43 5.72 4.11
CA VAL A 9 2.80 6.16 3.90
C VAL A 9 3.21 7.05 5.06
N PRO A 10 4.28 6.72 5.81
CA PRO A 10 4.80 7.56 6.87
C PRO A 10 5.12 8.98 6.42
N LYS A 11 4.85 9.97 7.27
CA LYS A 11 5.31 11.35 7.08
C LYS A 11 6.72 11.58 7.66
N ARG A 12 7.23 10.62 8.43
CA ARG A 12 8.53 10.63 9.12
C ARG A 12 9.09 9.21 9.17
N ASN A 13 10.39 9.07 9.42
CA ASN A 13 10.97 7.77 9.75
C ASN A 13 10.39 7.26 11.07
N PHE A 14 9.96 6.00 11.08
CA PHE A 14 9.64 5.26 12.29
C PHE A 14 10.87 4.44 12.67
N ASP A 15 11.23 4.44 13.96
CA ASP A 15 12.28 3.56 14.46
C ASP A 15 11.67 2.18 14.69
N GLU A 16 12.13 1.18 13.94
CA GLU A 16 11.67 -0.20 13.99
C GLU A 16 11.73 -0.82 15.41
N ASN A 17 12.55 -0.26 16.31
CA ASN A 17 12.71 -0.74 17.68
C ASN A 17 11.74 -0.08 18.68
N THR A 18 11.12 1.04 18.34
CA THR A 18 10.23 1.79 19.25
C THR A 18 8.83 2.06 18.68
N ASP A 19 8.71 2.11 17.36
CA ASP A 19 7.53 2.59 16.66
C ASP A 19 7.01 1.51 15.69
N CYS A 20 6.25 0.54 16.22
CA CYS A 20 5.55 -0.43 15.39
C CYS A 20 4.35 0.25 14.72
N TRP A 21 4.37 0.42 13.39
CA TRP A 21 3.31 1.09 12.63
C TRP A 21 1.93 0.44 12.85
N GLN A 22 1.89 -0.89 13.02
CA GLN A 22 0.66 -1.65 13.30
C GLN A 22 0.01 -1.21 14.63
N SER A 23 0.81 -0.74 15.60
CA SER A 23 0.27 -0.21 16.87
C SER A 23 -0.52 1.09 16.64
N TYR A 24 -0.03 1.95 15.76
CA TYR A 24 -0.75 3.16 15.33
C TYR A 24 -2.01 2.82 14.52
N ALA A 25 -1.92 1.82 13.65
CA ALA A 25 -3.08 1.37 12.88
C ALA A 25 -4.18 0.80 13.80
N ASN A 26 -3.80 -0.01 14.78
CA ASN A 26 -4.71 -0.58 15.77
C ASN A 26 -5.31 0.47 16.73
N SER A 27 -4.60 1.55 17.03
CA SER A 27 -5.15 2.66 17.83
C SER A 27 -6.04 3.59 17.01
N GLY A 28 -5.99 3.50 15.67
CA GLY A 28 -6.67 4.41 14.75
C GLY A 28 -5.99 5.77 14.63
N GLU A 29 -4.77 5.92 15.16
CA GLU A 29 -4.01 7.18 15.14
C GLU A 29 -3.14 7.26 13.89
N PHE A 30 -3.73 7.74 12.79
CA PHE A 30 -3.06 7.84 11.49
C PHE A 30 -2.50 9.23 11.17
N ASP A 31 -2.36 10.12 12.17
CA ASP A 31 -1.90 11.50 11.97
C ASP A 31 -0.46 11.58 11.43
N ASP A 32 0.36 10.59 11.74
CA ASP A 32 1.73 10.46 11.25
C ASP A 32 1.81 9.84 9.84
N PHE A 33 0.67 9.54 9.20
CA PHE A 33 0.60 8.90 7.88
C PHE A 33 -0.16 9.74 6.86
N VAL A 34 0.25 9.63 5.60
CA VAL A 34 -0.62 9.92 4.45
C VAL A 34 -1.43 8.66 4.16
N GLN A 35 -2.73 8.80 3.91
CA GLN A 35 -3.69 7.70 3.92
C GLN A 35 -4.48 7.64 2.62
N TRP A 36 -4.67 6.44 2.09
CA TRP A 36 -5.61 6.17 1.01
C TRP A 36 -6.54 5.03 1.41
N TRP A 37 -7.79 5.39 1.68
CA TRP A 37 -8.82 4.44 2.07
C TRP A 37 -9.36 3.70 0.85
N LEU A 38 -9.39 2.38 0.94
CA LEU A 38 -9.96 1.47 -0.04
C LEU A 38 -11.21 0.82 0.55
N LYS A 39 -12.29 0.79 -0.23
CA LYS A 39 -13.39 -0.11 0.08
C LYS A 39 -12.95 -1.54 -0.24
N LEU A 40 -13.44 -2.54 0.50
CA LEU A 40 -13.07 -3.94 0.25
C LEU A 40 -13.18 -4.35 -1.24
N PRO A 41 -14.26 -4.02 -1.98
CA PRO A 41 -14.31 -4.36 -3.41
C PRO A 41 -13.25 -3.64 -4.24
N GLU A 42 -12.86 -2.41 -3.88
CA GLU A 42 -11.76 -1.69 -4.54
C GLU A 42 -10.45 -2.45 -4.38
N ASN A 43 -10.10 -2.85 -3.16
CA ASN A 43 -8.86 -3.55 -2.88
C ASN A 43 -8.80 -4.95 -3.50
N GLU A 44 -9.92 -5.67 -3.55
CA GLU A 44 -10.02 -6.97 -4.24
C GLU A 44 -9.54 -6.89 -5.70
N THR A 45 -9.71 -5.72 -6.35
CA THR A 45 -9.23 -5.52 -7.73
C THR A 45 -7.73 -5.29 -7.87
N LEU A 46 -7.00 -5.13 -6.76
CA LEU A 46 -5.55 -4.92 -6.73
C LEU A 46 -4.76 -6.22 -6.48
N TRP A 47 -5.44 -7.34 -6.23
CA TRP A 47 -4.80 -8.60 -5.84
C TRP A 47 -3.80 -9.14 -6.87
N ASP A 48 -4.08 -8.94 -8.16
CA ASP A 48 -3.15 -9.26 -9.25
C ASP A 48 -1.85 -8.44 -9.20
N VAL A 49 -1.92 -7.19 -8.75
CA VAL A 49 -0.76 -6.31 -8.56
C VAL A 49 0.03 -6.74 -7.33
N TYR A 50 -0.63 -7.03 -6.21
CA TYR A 50 0.05 -7.47 -4.99
C TYR A 50 0.73 -8.83 -5.16
N MET A 51 0.10 -9.78 -5.86
CA MET A 51 0.77 -11.03 -6.23
C MET A 51 2.04 -10.78 -7.04
N ALA A 52 2.00 -9.85 -8.00
CA ALA A 52 3.19 -9.50 -8.78
C ALA A 52 4.28 -8.84 -7.95
N PHE A 53 3.92 -8.04 -6.93
CA PHE A 53 4.88 -7.53 -5.95
C PHE A 53 5.51 -8.68 -5.16
N ASN A 54 4.70 -9.59 -4.61
CA ASN A 54 5.18 -10.72 -3.82
C ASN A 54 6.16 -11.59 -4.63
N GLU A 55 5.80 -11.92 -5.87
CA GLU A 55 6.63 -12.74 -6.77
C GLU A 55 7.94 -12.05 -7.18
N THR A 56 7.89 -10.74 -7.49
CA THR A 56 9.02 -10.04 -8.11
C THR A 56 9.95 -9.39 -7.09
N LEU A 57 9.41 -9.01 -5.93
CA LEU A 57 10.11 -8.24 -4.92
C LEU A 57 10.46 -9.06 -3.67
N ASP A 58 10.11 -10.35 -3.61
CA ASP A 58 10.28 -11.20 -2.43
C ASP A 58 9.65 -10.54 -1.20
N LEU A 59 8.34 -10.32 -1.30
CA LEU A 59 7.47 -9.70 -0.29
C LEU A 59 6.29 -10.62 0.01
N LEU A 60 5.58 -10.34 1.11
CA LEU A 60 4.37 -11.06 1.49
C LEU A 60 3.26 -10.09 1.88
N ILE A 61 2.68 -9.43 0.87
CA ILE A 61 1.47 -8.62 1.03
C ILE A 61 0.27 -9.59 0.97
N ASP A 62 -0.34 -9.84 2.11
CA ASP A 62 -1.55 -10.66 2.28
C ASP A 62 -2.37 -10.13 3.47
N HIS A 63 -3.66 -10.45 3.55
CA HIS A 63 -4.60 -10.08 4.62
C HIS A 63 -4.21 -10.57 6.02
N TYR A 64 -3.16 -11.38 6.14
CA TYR A 64 -2.78 -12.07 7.37
C TYR A 64 -1.30 -11.93 7.75
N GLU A 65 -0.50 -11.20 6.96
CA GLU A 65 0.98 -11.17 7.07
C GLU A 65 1.51 -9.74 7.04
N ASP A 66 2.83 -9.54 7.25
CA ASP A 66 3.43 -8.20 7.33
C ASP A 66 3.31 -7.44 5.98
N GLU A 67 2.39 -6.48 5.97
CA GLU A 67 1.89 -5.79 4.78
C GLU A 67 2.77 -4.59 4.39
N GLU A 68 4.02 -4.81 3.99
CA GLU A 68 4.96 -3.73 3.68
C GLU A 68 5.63 -3.85 2.30
N ILE A 69 5.76 -2.71 1.61
CA ILE A 69 6.78 -2.48 0.58
C ILE A 69 7.87 -1.57 1.16
N PRO A 70 9.08 -2.11 1.43
CA PRO A 70 10.22 -1.35 1.93
C PRO A 70 10.60 -0.18 1.01
N ALA A 71 11.11 0.90 1.59
CA ALA A 71 11.44 2.14 0.87
C ALA A 71 12.35 1.89 -0.35
N GLU A 72 13.35 1.02 -0.22
CA GLU A 72 14.29 0.68 -1.28
C GLU A 72 13.68 -0.14 -2.43
N LYS A 73 12.50 -0.74 -2.21
CA LYS A 73 11.75 -1.52 -3.22
C LYS A 73 10.64 -0.71 -3.90
N VAL A 74 10.30 0.49 -3.41
CA VAL A 74 9.19 1.31 -3.93
C VAL A 74 9.34 1.64 -5.42
N ASP A 75 10.55 1.97 -5.88
CA ASP A 75 10.78 2.25 -7.31
C ASP A 75 10.48 1.03 -8.20
N ALA A 76 10.85 -0.16 -7.74
CA ALA A 76 10.54 -1.40 -8.45
C ALA A 76 9.03 -1.70 -8.41
N ALA A 77 8.37 -1.48 -7.27
CA ALA A 77 6.93 -1.63 -7.14
C ALA A 77 6.15 -0.69 -8.08
N ILE A 78 6.57 0.57 -8.23
CA ILE A 78 5.98 1.51 -9.20
C ILE A 78 6.06 0.94 -10.62
N ASN A 79 7.25 0.46 -11.02
CA ASN A 79 7.45 -0.09 -12.36
C ASN A 79 6.58 -1.33 -12.60
N ILE A 80 6.46 -2.22 -11.61
CA ILE A 80 5.60 -3.40 -11.69
C ILE A 80 4.13 -2.99 -11.82
N ALA A 81 3.65 -2.12 -10.93
CA ALA A 81 2.27 -1.65 -10.93
C ALA A 81 1.89 -1.02 -12.28
N ASP A 82 2.77 -0.19 -12.84
CA ASP A 82 2.51 0.49 -14.11
C ASP A 82 2.28 -0.48 -15.29
N THR A 83 2.84 -1.70 -15.24
CA THR A 83 2.56 -2.75 -16.24
C THR A 83 1.11 -3.25 -16.23
N PHE A 84 0.36 -2.96 -15.17
CA PHE A 84 -1.07 -3.31 -15.02
C PHE A 84 -2.01 -2.17 -15.39
N ARG A 85 -1.51 -0.94 -15.58
CA ARG A 85 -2.35 0.26 -15.81
C ARG A 85 -3.40 0.05 -16.91
N GLU A 86 -2.98 -0.44 -18.07
CA GLU A 86 -3.87 -0.66 -19.22
C GLU A 86 -4.84 -1.84 -19.03
N LYS A 87 -4.60 -2.71 -18.04
CA LYS A 87 -5.51 -3.81 -17.68
C LYS A 87 -6.64 -3.35 -16.77
N LYS A 88 -6.47 -2.23 -16.05
CA LYS A 88 -7.49 -1.65 -15.16
C LYS A 88 -8.48 -0.83 -15.98
N THR A 89 -9.57 -1.48 -16.39
CA THR A 89 -10.53 -0.90 -17.34
C THR A 89 -11.83 -0.49 -16.69
N GLY A 90 -12.22 -1.17 -15.60
CA GLY A 90 -13.38 -0.82 -14.80
C GLY A 90 -13.19 0.48 -14.01
N GLU A 91 -14.28 1.18 -13.71
CA GLU A 91 -14.23 2.42 -12.90
C GLU A 91 -13.64 2.16 -11.51
N LEU A 92 -14.09 1.09 -10.86
CA LEU A 92 -13.64 0.68 -9.55
C LEU A 92 -12.16 0.25 -9.57
N GLU A 93 -11.74 -0.52 -10.58
CA GLU A 93 -10.34 -0.91 -10.78
C GLU A 93 -9.42 0.31 -10.95
N LYS A 94 -9.83 1.29 -11.76
CA LYS A 94 -9.07 2.52 -11.98
C LYS A 94 -8.94 3.34 -10.72
N MET A 95 -10.03 3.50 -9.96
CA MET A 95 -10.02 4.23 -8.70
C MET A 95 -9.07 3.58 -7.68
N ALA A 96 -9.14 2.25 -7.52
CA ALA A 96 -8.26 1.52 -6.63
C ALA A 96 -6.79 1.64 -7.07
N PHE A 97 -6.54 1.46 -8.36
CA PHE A 97 -5.20 1.53 -8.94
C PHE A 97 -4.60 2.93 -8.83
N ASP A 98 -5.38 3.99 -9.04
CA ASP A 98 -4.93 5.36 -8.88
C ASP A 98 -4.53 5.66 -7.43
N LYS A 99 -5.27 5.15 -6.44
CA LYS A 99 -4.89 5.26 -5.02
C LYS A 99 -3.56 4.56 -4.74
N LEU A 100 -3.39 3.33 -5.23
CA LEU A 100 -2.13 2.58 -5.10
C LEU A 100 -0.96 3.34 -5.74
N MET A 101 -1.13 3.85 -6.96
CA MET A 101 -0.09 4.61 -7.65
C MET A 101 0.25 5.93 -6.95
N GLN A 102 -0.75 6.62 -6.39
CA GLN A 102 -0.53 7.82 -5.58
C GLN A 102 0.26 7.50 -4.31
N ALA A 103 -0.07 6.41 -3.61
CA ALA A 103 0.64 5.99 -2.42
C ALA A 103 2.11 5.64 -2.72
N LEU A 104 2.35 4.80 -3.73
CA LEU A 104 3.71 4.44 -4.17
C LEU A 104 4.53 5.67 -4.58
N THR A 105 3.93 6.57 -5.36
CA THR A 105 4.59 7.82 -5.77
C THR A 105 4.92 8.68 -4.55
N LYS A 106 4.01 8.76 -3.58
CA LYS A 106 4.23 9.54 -2.36
C LYS A 106 5.34 8.94 -1.49
N ALA A 107 5.37 7.63 -1.37
CA ALA A 107 6.43 6.91 -0.66
C ALA A 107 7.79 7.17 -1.29
N LYS A 108 7.88 7.13 -2.62
CA LYS A 108 9.09 7.52 -3.37
C LYS A 108 9.52 8.96 -3.08
N GLU A 109 8.59 9.92 -3.12
CA GLU A 109 8.89 11.33 -2.83
C GLU A 109 9.47 11.53 -1.43
N LEU A 110 8.99 10.77 -0.45
CA LEU A 110 9.37 10.89 0.96
C LEU A 110 10.55 9.97 1.35
N GLY A 111 10.93 9.04 0.48
CA GLY A 111 11.90 7.98 0.82
C GLY A 111 11.40 7.06 1.94
N GLN A 112 10.12 6.73 1.94
CA GLN A 112 9.43 5.97 3.00
C GLN A 112 8.90 4.64 2.47
N PRO A 113 8.65 3.65 3.35
CA PRO A 113 7.93 2.44 2.97
C PRO A 113 6.44 2.72 2.70
N VAL A 114 5.77 1.73 2.12
CA VAL A 114 4.30 1.67 1.99
C VAL A 114 3.80 0.55 2.87
N TYR A 115 2.86 0.85 3.77
CA TYR A 115 2.16 -0.15 4.54
C TYR A 115 0.74 -0.32 4.00
N PHE A 116 0.24 -1.55 4.04
CA PHE A 116 -1.17 -1.84 3.85
C PHE A 116 -1.78 -2.17 5.21
N TRP A 117 -3.08 -1.96 5.36
CA TRP A 117 -3.83 -2.34 6.56
C TRP A 117 -5.17 -2.90 6.11
N PHE A 118 -5.34 -4.22 6.20
CA PHE A 118 -6.52 -4.96 5.74
C PHE A 118 -7.57 -5.26 6.83
#